data_AF-A0A209BWK9-F1
#
_entry.id   AF-A0A209BWK9-F1
#
_cell.length_a   1.000
_cell.length_b   1.000
_cell.length_c   1.000
_cell.angle_alpha   90.00
_cell.angle_beta   90.00
_cell.angle_gamma   90.00
#
_symmetry.space_group_name_H-M   'P 1'
#
loop_
_entity.id
_entity.type
_entity.pdbx_description
1 polymer ?
#
loop_
_entity_poly.entity_id
_entity_poly.type
_entity_poly.pdbx_seq_one_letter_code
_entity_poly.pdbx_strand_id
1 'polypeptide(L)'
;MSFLKFFSADVKEMAKTLENSGRRMKEASQEMKRADSSQVGYADLQSACDDFADSWDYGFGQLSKLTKGVSKFANKASEEFLTMDQSLYDELKKTAAKSEK
;
A
#
# COMPACT_ATOMS: atom_id res chain seq x y z
N MET A 1 14.47 6.92 20.64
CA MET A 1 14.02 6.43 19.32
C MET A 1 13.86 7.64 18.40
N SER A 2 14.27 7.55 17.13
CA SER A 2 14.10 8.66 16.17
C SER A 2 12.64 8.74 15.71
N PHE A 3 12.06 9.95 15.73
CA PHE A 3 10.72 10.26 15.22
C PHE A 3 10.52 9.72 13.79
N LEU A 4 11.55 9.81 12.96
CA LEU A 4 11.50 9.38 11.56
C LEU A 4 11.34 7.85 11.41
N LYS A 5 11.86 7.05 12.36
CA LYS A 5 11.65 5.59 12.38
C LYS A 5 10.22 5.22 12.75
N PHE A 6 9.56 6.02 13.58
CA PHE A 6 8.15 5.81 13.98
C PHE A 6 7.20 6.01 12.79
N PHE A 7 7.33 7.10 12.03
CA PHE A 7 6.52 7.33 10.82
C PHE A 7 6.72 6.26 9.74
N SER A 8 7.91 5.67 9.62
CA SER A 8 8.12 4.58 8.67
C SER A 8 7.27 3.34 8.99
N ALA A 9 7.02 3.05 10.27
CA ALA A 9 6.23 1.89 10.67
C ALA A 9 4.75 2.09 10.31
N ASP A 10 4.20 3.25 10.65
CA ASP A 10 2.78 3.59 10.41
C ASP A 10 2.44 3.54 8.92
N VAL A 11 3.31 4.07 8.06
CA VAL A 11 3.06 4.08 6.61
C VAL A 11 3.12 2.66 6.02
N LYS A 12 3.99 1.79 6.53
CA LYS A 12 4.06 0.38 6.12
C LYS A 12 2.79 -0.39 6.52
N GLU A 13 2.27 -0.12 7.72
CA GLU A 13 1.05 -0.73 8.22
C GLU A 13 -0.20 -0.28 7.43
N MET A 14 -0.27 1.00 7.08
CA MET A 14 -1.31 1.53 6.20
C MET A 14 -1.31 0.83 4.83
N ALA A 15 -0.14 0.70 4.19
CA ALA A 15 -0.01 0.03 2.90
C ALA A 15 -0.49 -1.44 2.97
N LYS A 16 -0.10 -2.16 4.02
CA LYS A 16 -0.50 -3.56 4.26
C LYS A 16 -2.01 -3.71 4.47
N THR A 17 -2.63 -2.76 5.18
CA THR A 17 -4.07 -2.76 5.44
C THR A 17 -4.86 -2.56 4.13
N LEU A 18 -4.43 -1.61 3.31
CA LEU A 18 -5.02 -1.36 1.99
C LEU A 18 -4.91 -2.58 1.06
N GLU A 19 -3.76 -3.25 1.03
CA GLU A 19 -3.56 -4.47 0.25
C GLU A 19 -4.47 -5.62 0.71
N ASN A 20 -4.62 -5.81 2.02
CA ASN A 20 -5.50 -6.84 2.60
C ASN A 20 -6.97 -6.58 2.30
N SER A 21 -7.44 -5.34 2.44
CA SER A 21 -8.81 -4.96 2.06
C SER A 21 -9.06 -5.24 0.58
N GLY A 22 -8.10 -4.89 -0.26
CA GLY A 22 -8.09 -5.20 -1.68
C GLY A 22 -8.28 -6.68 -2.00
N ARG A 23 -7.48 -7.54 -1.36
CA ARG A 23 -7.57 -9.00 -1.52
C ARG A 23 -8.94 -9.55 -1.13
N ARG A 24 -9.48 -9.16 0.03
CA ARG A 24 -10.80 -9.62 0.51
C ARG A 24 -11.92 -9.22 -0.43
N MET A 25 -11.85 -8.02 -1.02
CA MET A 25 -12.86 -7.56 -1.97
C MET A 25 -12.75 -8.27 -3.32
N LYS A 26 -11.54 -8.61 -3.78
CA LYS A 26 -11.35 -9.46 -4.96
C LYS A 26 -11.92 -10.86 -4.75
N GLU A 27 -11.69 -11.45 -3.58
CA GLU A 27 -12.28 -12.74 -3.19
C GLU A 27 -13.81 -12.67 -3.25
N ALA A 28 -14.43 -11.63 -2.67
CA ALA A 28 -15.88 -11.42 -2.73
C ALA A 28 -16.43 -11.23 -4.16
N SER A 29 -15.73 -10.48 -5.02
CA SER A 29 -16.11 -10.33 -6.43
C SER A 29 -16.04 -11.65 -7.20
N GLN A 30 -15.03 -12.49 -6.93
CA GLN A 30 -14.93 -13.82 -7.51
C GLN A 30 -16.03 -14.76 -7.01
N GLU A 31 -16.41 -14.67 -5.73
CA GLU A 31 -17.56 -15.39 -5.17
C GLU A 31 -18.86 -14.95 -5.85
N MET A 32 -19.06 -13.65 -6.10
CA MET A 32 -20.21 -13.15 -6.86
C MET A 32 -20.21 -13.65 -8.31
N LYS A 33 -19.06 -13.69 -9.01
CA LYS A 33 -18.97 -14.29 -10.36
C LYS A 33 -19.25 -15.80 -10.35
N ARG A 34 -18.96 -16.49 -9.24
CA ARG A 34 -19.21 -17.94 -9.07
C ARG A 34 -20.62 -18.26 -8.61
N ALA A 35 -21.29 -17.32 -7.95
CA ALA A 35 -22.71 -17.42 -7.64
C ALA A 35 -23.46 -17.45 -8.97
N ASP A 36 -23.83 -18.67 -9.36
CA ASP A 36 -24.33 -19.04 -10.67
C ASP A 36 -25.56 -18.20 -11.05
N SER A 37 -25.39 -17.27 -11.99
CA SER A 37 -26.46 -16.45 -12.57
C SER A 37 -27.54 -17.32 -13.24
N SER A 38 -27.23 -18.58 -13.57
CA SER A 38 -28.21 -19.53 -14.10
C SER A 38 -29.30 -19.94 -13.09
N GLN A 39 -29.05 -19.72 -11.78
CA GLN A 39 -30.04 -19.97 -10.72
C GLN A 39 -31.06 -18.82 -10.56
N VAL A 40 -30.80 -17.63 -11.13
CA VAL A 40 -31.60 -16.42 -10.85
C VAL A 40 -32.50 -15.99 -12.03
N GLY A 41 -32.27 -16.49 -13.24
CA GLY A 41 -33.25 -16.39 -14.33
C GLY A 41 -33.49 -14.99 -14.93
N TYR A 42 -32.61 -14.01 -14.70
CA TYR A 42 -32.72 -12.67 -15.28
C TYR A 42 -31.42 -12.29 -16.02
N ALA A 43 -31.46 -12.27 -17.36
CA ALA A 43 -30.33 -11.89 -18.21
C ALA A 43 -29.79 -10.48 -17.88
N ASP A 44 -30.67 -9.55 -17.50
CA ASP A 44 -30.28 -8.19 -17.09
C ASP A 44 -29.52 -8.16 -15.77
N LEU A 45 -29.86 -9.06 -14.83
CA LEU A 45 -29.13 -9.17 -13.56
C LEU A 45 -27.73 -9.76 -13.80
N GLN A 46 -27.62 -10.72 -14.71
CA GLN A 46 -26.33 -11.26 -15.11
C GLN A 46 -25.44 -10.18 -15.74
N SER A 47 -25.97 -9.42 -16.70
CA SER A 47 -25.24 -8.31 -17.31
C SER A 47 -24.80 -7.26 -16.27
N ALA A 48 -25.69 -6.89 -15.34
CA ALA A 48 -25.35 -5.95 -14.29
C ALA A 48 -24.27 -6.47 -13.33
N CYS A 49 -24.29 -7.77 -13.01
CA CYS A 49 -23.24 -8.41 -12.21
C CYS A 49 -21.89 -8.46 -12.94
N ASP A 50 -21.90 -8.75 -14.24
CA ASP A 50 -20.69 -8.77 -15.06
C ASP A 50 -20.08 -7.36 -15.20
N ASP A 51 -20.90 -6.35 -15.52
CA ASP A 51 -20.48 -4.94 -15.61
C ASP A 51 -19.96 -4.41 -14.27
N PHE A 52 -20.64 -4.76 -13.17
CA PHE A 52 -20.16 -4.43 -11.83
C PHE A 52 -18.80 -5.06 -11.57
N ALA A 53 -18.63 -6.34 -11.86
CA ALA A 53 -17.39 -7.03 -11.58
C ALA A 53 -16.21 -6.52 -12.42
N ASP A 54 -16.45 -6.12 -13.67
CA ASP A 54 -15.41 -5.59 -14.56
C ASP A 54 -15.01 -4.15 -14.19
N SER A 55 -15.98 -3.28 -13.90
CA SER A 55 -15.70 -1.92 -13.39
C SER A 55 -15.01 -1.96 -12.03
N TRP A 56 -15.36 -2.94 -11.21
CA TRP A 56 -14.75 -3.16 -9.90
C TRP A 56 -13.32 -3.69 -9.99
N ASP A 57 -13.02 -4.65 -10.88
CA ASP A 57 -11.65 -5.13 -11.10
C ASP A 57 -10.74 -4.00 -11.62
N TYR A 58 -11.25 -3.15 -12.51
CA TYR A 58 -10.51 -1.96 -12.95
C TYR A 58 -10.22 -1.00 -11.79
N GLY A 59 -11.23 -0.64 -11.00
CA GLY A 59 -11.08 0.24 -9.84
C GLY A 59 -10.09 -0.32 -8.82
N PHE A 60 -10.17 -1.64 -8.57
CA PHE A 60 -9.22 -2.34 -7.72
C PHE A 60 -7.78 -2.29 -8.27
N GLY A 61 -7.62 -2.49 -9.58
CA GLY A 61 -6.32 -2.35 -10.25
C GLY A 61 -5.71 -0.96 -10.07
N GLN A 62 -6.51 0.10 -10.16
CA GLN A 62 -6.06 1.48 -9.91
C GLN A 62 -5.66 1.70 -8.45
N LEU A 63 -6.47 1.23 -7.49
CA LEU A 63 -6.16 1.30 -6.06
C LEU A 63 -4.88 0.53 -5.71
N SER A 64 -4.67 -0.65 -6.29
CA SER A 64 -3.45 -1.45 -6.12
C SER A 64 -2.21 -0.74 -6.65
N LYS A 65 -2.32 -0.07 -7.82
CA LYS A 65 -1.22 0.74 -8.35
C LYS A 65 -0.88 1.92 -7.44
N LEU A 66 -1.90 2.63 -6.96
CA LEU A 66 -1.72 3.78 -6.06
C LEU A 66 -1.05 3.35 -4.75
N THR A 67 -1.54 2.28 -4.12
CA THR A 67 -0.97 1.75 -2.87
C THR A 67 0.46 1.25 -3.03
N LYS A 68 0.79 0.58 -4.15
CA LYS A 68 2.18 0.26 -4.49
C LYS A 68 3.05 1.52 -4.64
N GLY A 69 2.52 2.58 -5.25
CA GLY A 69 3.18 3.88 -5.36
C GLY A 69 3.49 4.49 -4.00
N VAL A 70 2.48 4.51 -3.11
CA VAL A 70 2.62 4.99 -1.73
C VAL A 70 3.65 4.16 -0.96
N SER A 71 3.61 2.83 -1.08
CA SER A 71 4.58 1.93 -0.44
C SER A 71 6.01 2.19 -0.91
N LYS A 72 6.23 2.34 -2.22
CA LYS A 72 7.54 2.70 -2.78
C LYS A 72 8.03 4.06 -2.26
N PHE A 73 7.15 5.06 -2.27
CA PHE A 73 7.48 6.38 -1.75
C PHE A 73 7.88 6.31 -0.27
N ALA A 74 7.10 5.59 0.54
CA ALA A 74 7.36 5.43 1.96
C ALA A 74 8.70 4.75 2.26
N ASN A 75 9.01 3.67 1.54
CA ASN A 75 10.28 2.97 1.68
C ASN A 75 11.45 3.88 1.30
N LYS A 76 11.35 4.58 0.17
CA LYS A 76 12.39 5.51 -0.26
C LYS A 76 12.58 6.66 0.74
N ALA A 77 11.49 7.27 1.22
CA ALA A 77 11.55 8.31 2.24
C ALA A 77 12.24 7.80 3.51
N SER A 78 11.92 6.58 3.95
CA SER A 78 12.58 5.97 5.12
C SER A 78 14.08 5.77 4.91
N GLU A 79 14.50 5.30 3.73
CA GLU A 79 15.92 5.11 3.40
C GLU A 79 16.70 6.44 3.39
N GLU A 80 16.13 7.48 2.78
CA GLU A 80 16.71 8.82 2.74
C GLU A 80 16.84 9.41 4.15
N PHE A 81 15.81 9.26 4.99
CA PHE A 81 15.85 9.72 6.37
C PHE A 81 16.92 9.00 7.21
N LEU A 82 17.07 7.68 7.06
CA LEU A 82 18.11 6.93 7.76
C LEU A 82 19.51 7.34 7.30
N THR A 83 19.68 7.59 6.00
CA THR A 83 20.94 8.05 5.42
C THR A 83 21.31 9.44 5.93
N MET A 84 20.34 10.35 6.00
CA MET A 84 20.52 11.68 6.57
C MET A 84 20.88 11.63 8.06
N ASP A 85 20.19 10.79 8.85
CA ASP A 85 20.46 10.60 10.29
C ASP A 85 21.90 10.10 10.52
N GLN A 86 22.34 9.10 9.73
CA GLN A 86 23.70 8.58 9.80
C GLN A 86 24.75 9.64 9.39
N SER A 87 24.48 10.40 8.33
CA SER A 87 25.40 11.45 7.86
C SER A 87 25.59 12.55 8.90
N LEU A 88 24.49 13.01 9.51
CA LEU A 88 24.51 13.98 10.61
C LEU A 88 25.29 13.44 11.82
N TYR A 89 25.05 12.18 12.19
CA TYR A 89 25.78 11.54 13.30
C TYR A 89 27.29 11.52 13.04
N ASP A 90 27.71 11.13 11.84
CA ASP A 90 29.13 11.05 11.47
C ASP A 90 29.81 12.43 11.43
N GLU A 91 29.13 13.47 10.95
CA GLU A 91 29.63 14.85 10.95
C GLU A 91 29.78 15.42 12.36
N LEU A 92 28.78 15.21 13.22
CA LEU A 92 28.85 15.63 14.62
C LEU A 92 30.00 14.93 15.36
N LYS A 93 30.16 13.62 15.14
CA LYS A 93 31.26 12.85 15.73
C LYS A 93 32.64 13.32 15.27
N LYS A 94 32.80 13.63 13.98
CA LYS A 94 34.05 14.21 13.44
C LYS A 94 34.37 15.57 14.04
N THR A 95 33.34 16.39 14.24
CA THR A 95 33.49 17.74 14.81
C THR A 95 33.90 17.67 16.28
N ALA A 96 33.26 16.80 17.06
CA ALA A 96 33.64 16.56 18.47
C ALA A 96 35.10 16.05 18.60
N ALA A 97 35.52 15.12 17.74
CA ALA A 97 36.90 14.62 17.74
C ALA A 97 37.94 15.67 17.29
N LYS A 98 37.52 16.71 16.56
CA LYS A 98 38.39 17.84 16.18
C LYS A 98 38.49 18.91 17.27
N SER A 99 37.49 19.06 18.15
CA SER A 99 37.55 20.03 19.25
C SER A 99 38.35 19.54 20.46
N GLU A 100 38.64 18.23 20.55
CA GLU A 100 39.47 17.63 21.61
C GLU A 100 40.97 17.55 21.26
N LYS A 101 41.37 18.01 20.06
CA LYS A 101 42.78 18.15 19.63
C LYS A 101 43.18 19.61 19.58
#